data_AF-A0A9D8TPE7-F1
#
_entry.id   AF-A0A9D8TPE7-F1
#
_cell.length_a   1.000
_cell.length_b   1.000
_cell.length_c   1.000
_cell.angle_alpha   90.00
_cell.angle_beta   90.00
_cell.angle_gamma   90.00
#
_symmetry.space_group_name_H-M   'P 1'
#
loop_
_entity.id
_entity.type
_entity.pdbx_description
1 polymer ?
#
loop_
_entity_poly.entity_id
_entity_poly.type
_entity_poly.pdbx_seq_one_letter_code
_entity_poly.pdbx_strand_id
1 'polypeptide(L)'
;MTGKKTSITVRGKTFESVSEMCRHYGIGRSRWNNVIRKTGNAEKALELCLSYESDSMKKVSINGMTFNSIIEASAYFGLNPTSVYTKICRHKISAEDAISSLIRNGKAGSEHEDSE
;
A
#
# COMPACT_ATOMS: atom_id res chain seq x y z
N MET A 1 -1.94 -33.51 -2.44
CA MET A 1 -3.07 -32.73 -2.98
C MET A 1 -2.65 -32.12 -4.31
N THR A 2 -3.03 -32.73 -5.43
CA THR A 2 -2.72 -32.24 -6.78
C THR A 2 -3.58 -31.01 -7.04
N GLY A 3 -3.01 -29.82 -6.83
CA GLY A 3 -3.67 -28.56 -7.16
C GLY A 3 -4.09 -28.60 -8.62
N LYS A 4 -5.39 -28.58 -8.90
CA LYS A 4 -5.94 -28.53 -10.25
C LYS A 4 -5.24 -27.38 -10.99
N LYS A 5 -4.43 -27.70 -12.00
CA LYS A 5 -3.84 -26.71 -12.90
C LYS A 5 -5.00 -26.14 -13.72
N THR A 6 -5.58 -25.05 -13.25
CA THR A 6 -6.58 -24.32 -14.01
C THR A 6 -5.84 -23.54 -15.10
N SER A 7 -5.82 -24.12 -16.30
CA SER A 7 -5.39 -23.41 -17.50
C SER A 7 -6.33 -22.23 -17.74
N ILE A 8 -5.77 -21.08 -18.07
CA ILE A 8 -6.53 -19.85 -18.26
C ILE A 8 -6.17 -19.20 -19.59
N THR A 9 -7.20 -18.84 -20.35
CA THR A 9 -7.04 -18.12 -21.62
C THR A 9 -7.46 -16.67 -21.44
N VAL A 10 -6.55 -15.75 -21.76
CA VAL A 10 -6.78 -14.30 -21.69
C VAL A 10 -6.07 -13.62 -22.88
N ARG A 11 -6.72 -12.66 -23.54
CA ARG A 11 -6.16 -11.95 -24.71
C ARG A 11 -5.61 -12.89 -25.79
N GLY A 12 -6.28 -14.02 -26.02
CA GLY A 12 -5.84 -15.04 -26.99
C GLY A 12 -4.58 -15.83 -26.60
N LYS A 13 -4.04 -15.65 -25.39
CA LYS A 13 -2.94 -16.47 -24.85
C LYS A 13 -3.48 -17.44 -23.81
N THR A 14 -3.09 -18.70 -23.90
CA THR A 14 -3.41 -19.72 -22.91
C THR A 14 -2.20 -19.97 -22.02
N PHE A 15 -2.40 -19.87 -20.70
CA PHE A 15 -1.39 -20.14 -19.69
C PHE A 15 -1.74 -21.43 -18.97
N GLU A 16 -0.73 -22.23 -18.58
CA GLU A 16 -0.97 -23.50 -17.87
C GLU A 16 -1.46 -23.27 -16.44
N SER A 17 -1.26 -22.06 -15.91
CA SER A 17 -1.73 -21.67 -14.60
C SER A 17 -1.91 -20.16 -14.48
N VAL A 18 -2.83 -19.76 -13.60
CA VAL A 18 -2.96 -18.37 -13.13
C VAL A 18 -1.62 -17.82 -12.64
N SER A 19 -0.82 -18.67 -11.99
CA SER A 19 0.51 -18.36 -11.49
C SER A 19 1.46 -17.83 -12.56
N GLU A 20 1.46 -18.50 -13.71
CA GLU A 20 2.31 -18.18 -14.84
C GLU A 20 1.82 -16.93 -15.56
N MET A 21 0.51 -16.82 -15.76
CA MET A 21 -0.13 -15.63 -16.29
C MET A 21 0.19 -14.39 -15.44
N CYS A 22 0.05 -14.49 -14.12
CA CYS A 22 0.43 -13.41 -13.20
C CYS A 22 1.89 -12.98 -13.36
N ARG A 23 2.83 -13.93 -13.50
CA ARG A 23 4.26 -13.61 -13.74
C ARG A 23 4.48 -12.95 -15.09
N HIS A 24 3.80 -13.44 -16.13
CA HIS A 24 3.92 -12.90 -17.49
C HIS A 24 3.45 -11.44 -17.58
N TYR A 25 2.39 -11.09 -16.86
CA TYR A 25 1.81 -9.74 -16.86
C TYR A 25 2.27 -8.86 -15.68
N GLY A 26 3.17 -9.35 -14.82
CA GLY A 26 3.64 -8.60 -13.64
C GLY A 26 2.56 -8.34 -12.57
N ILE A 27 1.52 -9.17 -12.52
CA ILE A 27 0.37 -9.01 -11.61
C ILE A 27 0.59 -9.82 -10.34
N GLY A 28 0.33 -9.21 -9.18
CA GLY A 28 0.32 -9.94 -7.90
C GLY A 28 -0.81 -10.96 -7.81
N ARG A 29 -0.54 -12.18 -7.35
CA ARG A 29 -1.55 -13.25 -7.25
C ARG A 29 -2.72 -12.90 -6.31
N SER A 30 -2.44 -12.24 -5.20
CA SER A 30 -3.47 -11.78 -4.25
C SER A 30 -4.43 -10.80 -4.89
N ARG A 31 -3.90 -9.90 -5.73
CA ARG A 31 -4.67 -8.94 -6.49
C ARG A 31 -5.56 -9.63 -7.51
N TRP A 32 -4.98 -10.50 -8.34
CA TRP A 32 -5.75 -11.30 -9.30
C TRP A 32 -6.92 -12.03 -8.63
N ASN A 33 -6.66 -12.74 -7.53
CA ASN A 33 -7.69 -13.47 -6.79
C ASN A 33 -8.81 -12.57 -6.24
N ASN A 34 -8.47 -11.36 -5.79
CA ASN A 34 -9.47 -10.39 -5.34
C ASN A 34 -10.33 -9.90 -6.52
N VAL A 35 -9.70 -9.53 -7.63
CA VAL A 35 -10.38 -8.99 -8.80
C VAL A 35 -11.26 -10.06 -9.47
N ILE A 36 -10.74 -11.26 -9.73
CA ILE A 36 -11.50 -12.34 -10.39
C ILE A 36 -12.70 -12.79 -9.55
N ARG A 37 -12.61 -12.76 -8.22
CA ARG A 37 -13.76 -13.04 -7.34
C ARG A 37 -14.84 -11.98 -7.42
N LYS A 38 -14.48 -10.73 -7.75
CA LYS A 38 -15.42 -9.62 -7.92
C LYS A 38 -16.02 -9.57 -9.32
N THR A 39 -15.21 -9.81 -10.35
CA THR A 39 -15.64 -9.66 -11.74
C THR A 39 -16.19 -10.95 -12.34
N GLY A 40 -15.71 -12.12 -11.91
CA GLY A 40 -16.03 -13.43 -12.49
C GLY A 40 -15.50 -13.65 -13.92
N ASN A 41 -14.92 -12.62 -14.54
CA ASN A 41 -14.44 -12.64 -15.92
C ASN A 41 -12.92 -12.43 -15.95
N ALA A 42 -12.22 -13.38 -16.58
CA ALA A 42 -10.76 -13.40 -16.67
C ALA A 42 -10.16 -12.22 -17.46
N GLU A 43 -10.77 -11.84 -18.58
CA GLU A 43 -10.30 -10.72 -19.41
C GLU A 43 -10.47 -9.40 -18.68
N LYS A 44 -11.68 -9.17 -18.14
CA LYS A 44 -11.96 -7.96 -17.35
C LYS A 44 -11.09 -7.91 -16.09
N ALA A 45 -10.83 -9.05 -15.46
CA ALA A 45 -9.94 -9.13 -14.31
C ALA A 45 -8.50 -8.75 -14.68
N LEU A 46 -8.02 -9.20 -15.84
CA LEU A 46 -6.70 -8.84 -16.34
C LEU A 46 -6.59 -7.34 -16.58
N GLU A 47 -7.58 -6.74 -17.24
CA GLU A 47 -7.60 -5.29 -17.49
C GLU A 47 -7.60 -4.50 -16.18
N LEU A 48 -8.44 -4.85 -15.20
CA LEU A 48 -8.42 -4.20 -13.88
C LEU A 48 -7.11 -4.42 -13.12
N CYS A 49 -6.43 -5.54 -13.38
CA CYS A 49 -5.15 -5.79 -12.76
C CYS A 49 -4.03 -4.94 -13.37
N LEU A 50 -4.07 -4.75 -14.69
CA LEU A 50 -3.12 -3.94 -15.44
C LEU A 50 -3.38 -2.43 -15.32
N SER A 51 -4.64 -2.03 -15.12
CA SER A 51 -5.03 -0.61 -15.09
C SER A 51 -4.65 0.13 -13.81
N TYR A 52 -4.48 -0.59 -12.71
CA TYR A 52 -3.84 0.02 -11.55
C TYR A 52 -2.34 -0.02 -11.82
N GLU A 53 -1.83 1.11 -12.27
CA GLU A 53 -0.50 1.53 -11.88
C GLU A 53 -0.36 1.35 -10.36
N SER A 54 0.84 0.98 -9.93
CA SER A 54 1.22 0.66 -8.57
C SER A 54 0.98 1.84 -7.61
N ASP A 55 -0.29 2.13 -7.28
CA ASP A 55 -0.75 3.13 -6.30
C ASP A 55 -0.42 2.68 -4.85
N SER A 56 0.45 1.68 -4.71
CA SER A 56 0.92 1.16 -3.43
C SER A 56 1.88 2.11 -2.72
N MET A 57 2.32 3.18 -3.38
CA MET A 57 3.11 4.24 -2.76
C MET A 57 2.32 5.55 -2.85
N LYS A 58 1.36 5.70 -1.94
CA LYS A 58 0.77 7.02 -1.66
C LYS A 58 1.89 7.92 -1.18
N LYS A 59 2.43 8.71 -2.10
CA LYS A 59 3.43 9.72 -1.78
C LYS A 59 2.81 10.69 -0.79
N VAL A 60 3.59 11.07 0.21
CA VAL A 60 3.15 11.99 1.25
C VAL A 60 4.06 13.20 1.18
N SER A 61 3.47 14.36 0.94
CA SER A 61 4.17 15.64 1.02
C SER A 61 3.96 16.23 2.41
N ILE A 62 5.04 16.63 3.08
CA ILE A 62 5.00 17.17 4.44
C ILE A 62 6.01 18.30 4.52
N ASN A 63 5.55 19.53 4.78
CA ASN A 63 6.39 20.72 4.89
C ASN A 63 7.33 20.94 3.69
N GLY A 64 6.87 20.64 2.47
CA GLY A 64 7.66 20.77 1.24
C GLY A 64 8.62 19.61 0.95
N MET A 65 8.68 18.58 1.80
CA MET A 65 9.42 17.34 1.53
C MET A 65 8.46 16.26 1.03
N THR A 66 8.86 15.51 0.01
CA THR A 66 8.04 14.45 -0.58
C THR A 66 8.62 13.09 -0.23
N PHE A 67 7.83 12.25 0.42
CA PHE A 67 8.19 10.89 0.80
C PHE A 67 7.42 9.89 -0.06
N ASN A 68 8.01 8.74 -0.34
CA ASN A 68 7.36 7.68 -1.11
C ASN A 68 6.35 6.88 -0.27
N SER A 69 6.39 7.00 1.06
CA SER A 69 5.43 6.37 1.95
C SER A 69 5.29 7.09 3.30
N ILE A 70 4.18 6.82 3.99
CA ILE A 70 3.96 7.23 5.39
C ILE A 70 5.06 6.68 6.30
N ILE A 71 5.55 5.47 6.03
CA ILE A 71 6.58 4.82 6.83
C ILE A 71 7.91 5.57 6.72
N GLU A 72 8.31 5.92 5.49
CA GLU A 72 9.52 6.70 5.22
C GLU A 72 9.43 8.08 5.88
N ALA A 73 8.30 8.76 5.72
CA ALA A 73 8.05 10.03 6.40
C ALA A 73 8.13 9.88 7.94
N SER A 74 7.48 8.87 8.50
CA SER A 74 7.49 8.62 9.95
C SER A 74 8.90 8.38 10.46
N ALA A 75 9.69 7.56 9.76
CA ALA A 75 11.08 7.28 10.11
C ALA A 75 11.94 8.56 10.06
N TYR A 76 11.76 9.40 9.03
CA TYR A 76 12.47 10.68 8.91
C TYR A 76 12.17 11.63 10.07
N PHE A 77 10.92 11.70 10.52
CA PHE A 77 10.52 12.55 11.64
C PHE A 77 10.65 11.88 13.02
N GLY A 78 11.22 10.67 13.11
CA GLY A 78 11.36 9.93 14.37
C GLY A 78 10.03 9.49 15.00
N LEU A 79 8.98 9.34 14.20
CA LEU A 79 7.64 8.94 14.63
C LEU A 79 7.44 7.43 14.46
N ASN A 80 6.65 6.84 15.36
CA ASN A 80 6.17 5.48 15.18
C ASN A 80 5.05 5.45 14.10
N PRO A 81 5.22 4.68 12.99
CA PRO A 81 4.21 4.58 11.94
C PRO A 81 2.85 4.14 12.46
N THR A 82 2.80 3.27 13.48
CA THR A 82 1.55 2.81 14.09
C THR A 82 0.80 3.95 14.78
N SER A 83 1.50 4.88 15.42
CA SER A 83 0.90 6.08 16.02
C SER A 83 0.31 6.99 14.96
N VAL A 84 1.00 7.15 13.83
CA VAL A 84 0.50 7.91 12.66
C VAL A 84 -0.76 7.27 12.10
N TYR A 85 -0.76 5.96 11.82
CA TYR A 85 -1.94 5.24 11.34
C TYR A 85 -3.12 5.32 12.31
N THR A 86 -2.86 5.16 13.61
CA THR A 86 -3.89 5.29 14.65
C THR A 86 -4.51 6.68 14.64
N LYS A 87 -3.70 7.72 14.46
CA LYS A 87 -4.18 9.10 14.35
C LYS A 87 -5.06 9.30 13.11
N ILE A 88 -4.61 8.81 11.96
CA ILE A 88 -5.37 8.85 10.69
C ILE A 88 -6.71 8.15 10.86
N CYS A 89 -6.74 6.92 11.39
CA CYS A 89 -7.96 6.15 11.52
C CYS A 89 -8.93 6.73 12.56
N ARG A 90 -8.43 7.22 13.71
CA ARG A 90 -9.27 7.75 14.79
C ARG A 90 -9.82 9.13 14.48
N HIS A 91 -9.01 10.01 13.88
CA HIS A 91 -9.37 11.39 13.61
C HIS A 91 -9.83 11.63 12.17
N LYS A 92 -9.72 10.62 11.29
CA LYS A 92 -10.08 10.71 9.86
C LYS A 92 -9.40 11.87 9.14
N ILE A 93 -8.17 12.17 9.53
CA ILE A 93 -7.33 13.24 8.95
C ILE A 93 -6.35 12.68 7.92
N SER A 94 -5.77 13.55 7.11
CA SER A 94 -4.78 13.16 6.11
C SER A 94 -3.48 12.64 6.76
N ALA A 95 -2.66 11.93 5.98
CA ALA A 95 -1.35 11.47 6.47
C ALA A 95 -0.41 12.63 6.81
N GLU A 96 -0.48 13.71 6.04
CA GLU A 96 0.24 14.95 6.31
C GLU A 96 -0.20 15.56 7.63
N ASP A 97 -1.51 15.79 7.83
CA ASP A 97 -2.05 16.38 9.05
C ASP A 97 -1.75 15.53 10.29
N ALA A 98 -1.82 14.21 10.15
CA ALA A 98 -1.49 13.29 11.24
C ALA A 98 -0.03 13.43 11.67
N ILE A 99 0.90 13.43 10.71
CA ILE A 99 2.33 13.57 10.98
C ILE A 99 2.63 14.97 11.53
N SER A 100 2.11 16.03 10.90
CA SER A 100 2.26 17.42 11.34
C SER A 100 1.74 17.64 12.76
N SER A 101 0.58 17.06 13.10
CA SER A 101 0.05 17.10 14.46
C SER A 101 0.92 16.35 15.46
N LEU A 102 1.55 15.24 15.08
CA LEU A 102 2.41 14.45 15.95
C LEU A 102 3.77 15.13 16.17
N ILE A 103 4.34 15.77 15.14
CA ILE A 103 5.54 16.59 15.26
C ILE A 103 5.30 17.72 16.26
N ARG A 104 4.14 18.40 16.17
CA ARG A 104 3.78 19.49 17.10
C ARG A 104 3.62 18.99 18.54
N ASN A 105 3.08 17.79 18.74
CA ASN A 105 2.84 17.22 20.07
C ASN A 105 4.08 16.57 20.69
N GLY A 106 5.01 16.04 19.88
CA GLY A 106 6.26 15.41 20.33
C GLY A 106 7.28 16.39 20.91
N LYS A 107 7.14 17.70 20.64
CA LYS A 107 7.96 18.76 21.24
C LYS A 107 7.59 19.12 22.68
N ALA A 108 6.61 18.46 23.29
CA ALA A 108 6.19 18.71 24.68
C ALA A 108 6.75 17.71 25.70
N GLY A 109 7.77 16.90 25.35
CA GLY A 109 8.21 15.78 26.19
C GLY A 109 9.70 15.45 26.17
N SER A 110 10.59 16.41 25.90
CA SER A 110 12.04 16.22 26.05
C SER A 110 12.72 17.47 26.61
N GLU A 111 12.27 17.93 27.78
CA GLU A 111 13.04 18.77 28.69
C GLU A 111 12.83 18.19 30.12
N HIS A 112 13.58 17.15 30.42
CA HIS A 112 14.14 17.02 31.76
C HIS A 112 15.63 17.28 31.59
N GLU A 113 15.98 18.56 31.69
CA GLU A 113 17.31 18.94 32.14
C GLU A 113 17.42 18.45 33.58
N ASP A 114 18.14 17.35 33.77
CA ASP A 114 18.90 17.16 34.99
C ASP A 114 19.81 18.37 35.15
N SER A 115 19.59 19.17 36.19
CA SER A 115 20.53 20.20 36.64
C SER A 115 20.43 20.29 38.16
N GLU A 116 21.41 19.62 38.76
CA GLU A 116 22.13 19.85 40.03
C GLU A 116 21.36 20.08 41.35
#